data_AF-A0AAE5WNN9-F1
#
_entry.id   AF-A0AAE5WNN9-F1
#
_cell.length_a   1.000
_cell.length_b   1.000
_cell.length_c   1.000
_cell.angle_alpha   90.00
_cell.angle_beta   90.00
_cell.angle_gamma   90.00
#
_symmetry.space_group_name_H-M   'P 1'
#
loop_
_entity.id
_entity.type
_entity.pdbx_description
1 polymer ?
#
loop_
_entity_poly.entity_id
_entity_poly.type
_entity_poly.pdbx_seq_one_letter_code
_entity_poly.pdbx_strand_id
1 'polypeptide(L)'
;MANCTHPEFTEDRSREQRLSVLLPGDIFHADDDERCIPLTCIVVGLDDDTIFARRLTTQENLTFDRRTGEISGSDAGYRGAITSIEPLPADNHATLIGLDRRYRLASRSTDNTKLTQAEKDTLLFLPGHYESHPIDERTPAYERSEPTTSVDLILKTFETGFSQPDR
;
A
#
# COMPACT_ATOMS: atom_id res chain seq x y z
N MET A 1 -27.66 19.23 -5.08
CA MET A 1 -27.05 17.90 -4.98
C MET A 1 -25.73 17.99 -5.70
N ALA A 2 -24.61 17.95 -4.97
CA ALA A 2 -23.28 18.07 -5.57
C ALA A 2 -22.92 16.72 -6.20
N ASN A 3 -22.84 16.68 -7.53
CA ASN A 3 -22.26 15.54 -8.24
C ASN A 3 -20.76 15.54 -7.96
N CYS A 4 -20.31 14.71 -7.02
CA CYS A 4 -18.90 14.35 -6.88
C CYS A 4 -18.53 13.49 -8.10
N THR A 5 -18.21 14.16 -9.20
CA THR A 5 -17.74 13.53 -10.42
C THR A 5 -16.24 13.36 -10.24
N HIS A 6 -15.81 12.19 -9.76
CA HIS A 6 -14.41 11.81 -9.88
C HIS A 6 -14.10 11.71 -11.38
N PRO A 7 -13.14 12.48 -11.91
CA PRO A 7 -12.83 12.42 -13.33
C PRO A 7 -12.31 11.02 -13.65
N GLU A 8 -12.85 10.41 -14.71
CA GLU A 8 -12.39 9.14 -15.26
C GLU A 8 -10.86 9.14 -15.34
N PHE A 9 -10.23 8.14 -14.71
CA PHE A 9 -8.80 7.87 -14.78
C PHE A 9 -8.45 7.50 -16.23
N THR A 10 -8.22 8.52 -17.03
CA THR A 10 -7.79 8.41 -18.42
C THR A 10 -6.31 8.05 -18.42
N GLU A 11 -5.97 6.91 -19.02
CA GLU A 11 -4.63 6.28 -19.06
C GLU A 11 -3.51 7.17 -19.62
N ASP A 12 -3.84 8.35 -20.14
CA ASP A 12 -2.93 9.27 -20.85
C ASP A 12 -2.27 10.33 -19.94
N ARG A 13 -2.51 10.29 -18.63
CA ARG A 13 -1.96 11.27 -17.68
C ARG A 13 -0.60 10.83 -17.14
N SER A 14 0.32 11.79 -17.04
CA SER A 14 1.60 11.55 -16.37
C SER A 14 1.37 11.19 -14.89
N ARG A 15 2.31 10.45 -14.30
CA ARG A 15 2.30 10.10 -12.88
C ARG A 15 2.04 11.32 -11.98
N GLU A 16 2.78 12.40 -12.22
CA GLU A 16 2.64 13.67 -11.49
C GLU A 16 1.21 14.22 -11.59
N GLN A 17 0.61 14.20 -12.78
CA GLN A 17 -0.78 14.63 -12.97
C GLN A 17 -1.78 13.74 -12.23
N ARG A 18 -1.57 12.42 -12.21
CA ARG A 18 -2.38 11.48 -11.44
C ARG A 18 -2.25 11.74 -9.93
N LEU A 19 -1.03 11.92 -9.42
CA LEU A 19 -0.82 12.24 -8.00
C LEU A 19 -1.38 13.60 -7.60
N SER A 20 -1.38 14.58 -8.51
CA SER A 20 -1.89 15.93 -8.24
C SER A 20 -3.37 15.98 -7.88
N VAL A 21 -4.16 14.97 -8.30
CA VAL A 21 -5.61 14.92 -8.02
C VAL A 21 -5.95 14.38 -6.63
N LEU A 22 -4.96 13.85 -5.90
CA LEU A 22 -5.18 13.38 -4.53
C LEU A 22 -5.70 14.52 -3.65
N LEU A 23 -6.61 14.17 -2.75
CA LEU A 23 -7.23 15.04 -1.76
C LEU A 23 -7.16 14.40 -0.36
N PRO A 24 -7.21 15.22 0.72
CA PRO A 24 -7.34 14.68 2.06
C PRO A 24 -8.56 13.76 2.21
N GLY A 25 -8.35 12.57 2.76
CA GLY A 25 -9.35 11.51 2.87
C GLY A 25 -9.29 10.47 1.76
N ASP A 26 -8.52 10.70 0.69
CA ASP A 26 -8.27 9.66 -0.32
C ASP A 26 -7.42 8.54 0.27
N ILE A 27 -7.68 7.33 -0.19
CA ILE A 27 -6.95 6.13 0.20
C ILE A 27 -6.18 5.65 -1.02
N PHE A 28 -4.90 5.32 -0.81
CA PHE A 28 -4.01 4.86 -1.85
C PHE A 28 -3.15 3.71 -1.38
N HIS A 29 -2.48 3.09 -2.34
CA HIS A 29 -1.56 2.00 -2.12
C HIS A 29 -0.14 2.43 -2.48
N ALA A 30 0.82 2.07 -1.63
CA ALA A 30 2.25 2.20 -1.87
C ALA A 30 2.93 0.88 -1.52
N ASP A 31 4.11 0.66 -2.06
CA ASP A 31 4.94 -0.49 -1.69
C ASP A 31 6.19 -0.03 -0.96
N ASP A 32 6.67 -0.88 -0.05
CA ASP A 32 8.05 -0.83 0.43
C ASP A 32 8.94 -1.68 -0.47
N ASP A 33 9.87 -1.05 -1.19
CA ASP A 33 10.79 -1.71 -2.12
C ASP A 33 11.77 -2.67 -1.42
N GLU A 34 12.15 -2.40 -0.17
CA GLU A 34 13.08 -3.25 0.59
C GLU A 34 12.36 -4.41 1.27
N ARG A 35 11.19 -4.15 1.85
CA ARG A 35 10.45 -5.14 2.64
C ARG A 35 9.42 -5.91 1.82
N CYS A 36 9.11 -5.45 0.62
CA CYS A 36 8.04 -5.98 -0.24
C CYS A 36 6.69 -6.03 0.50
N ILE A 37 6.41 -5.01 1.32
CA ILE A 37 5.18 -4.93 2.12
C ILE A 37 4.24 -3.91 1.50
N PRO A 38 2.98 -4.28 1.22
CA PRO A 38 1.95 -3.33 0.81
C PRO A 38 1.61 -2.35 1.93
N LEU A 39 1.59 -1.06 1.58
CA LEU A 39 1.30 0.06 2.46
C LEU A 39 -0.03 0.69 2.03
N THR A 40 -1.12 0.32 2.72
CA THR A 40 -2.40 1.03 2.56
C THR A 40 -2.42 2.29 3.42
N CYS A 41 -2.56 3.43 2.74
CA CYS A 41 -2.41 4.75 3.34
C CYS A 41 -3.65 5.61 3.10
N ILE A 42 -3.95 6.50 4.05
CA ILE A 42 -4.92 7.58 3.89
C ILE A 42 -4.18 8.92 3.80
N VAL A 43 -4.55 9.76 2.83
CA VAL A 43 -4.07 11.14 2.75
C VAL A 43 -4.65 11.93 3.92
N VAL A 44 -3.77 12.48 4.76
CA VAL A 44 -4.14 13.32 5.91
C VAL A 44 -4.06 14.81 5.54
N GLY A 45 -3.12 15.17 4.67
CA GLY A 45 -2.90 16.54 4.24
C GLY A 45 -2.00 16.60 3.02
N LEU A 46 -1.94 17.77 2.40
CA LEU A 46 -1.14 18.03 1.20
C LEU A 46 -0.57 19.45 1.31
N ASP A 47 0.66 19.62 0.84
CA ASP A 47 1.23 20.92 0.47
C ASP A 47 1.79 20.84 -0.97
N ASP A 48 2.55 21.85 -1.39
CA ASP A 48 2.96 21.98 -2.81
C ASP A 48 3.80 20.78 -3.29
N ASP A 49 4.66 20.25 -2.41
CA ASP A 49 5.65 19.22 -2.76
C ASP A 49 5.45 17.90 -2.00
N THR A 50 4.60 17.85 -0.98
CA THR A 50 4.46 16.71 -0.06
C THR A 50 3.02 16.22 0.07
N ILE A 51 2.88 14.90 0.07
CA ILE A 51 1.68 14.19 0.49
C ILE A 51 1.92 13.69 1.91
N PHE A 52 1.14 14.21 2.87
CA PHE A 52 1.13 13.70 4.24
C PHE A 52 0.10 12.59 4.34
N ALA A 53 0.55 11.39 4.71
CA ALA A 53 -0.30 10.23 4.80
C ALA A 53 -0.07 9.46 6.09
N ARG A 54 -1.00 8.56 6.36
CA ARG A 54 -0.93 7.68 7.53
C ARG A 54 -1.36 6.27 7.14
N ARG A 55 -0.68 5.26 7.69
CA ARG A 55 -1.08 3.86 7.51
C ARG A 55 -2.34 3.57 8.31
N LEU A 56 -3.32 2.92 7.68
CA LEU A 56 -4.62 2.65 8.29
C LEU A 56 -4.54 1.77 9.54
N THR A 57 -3.69 0.75 9.54
CA THR A 57 -3.63 -0.25 10.62
C THR A 57 -2.58 0.07 11.68
N THR A 58 -1.38 0.50 11.27
CA THR A 58 -0.27 0.79 12.19
C THR A 58 -0.26 2.23 12.69
N GLN A 59 -1.04 3.12 12.04
CA GLN A 59 -1.14 4.53 12.40
C GLN A 59 0.18 5.32 12.27
N GLU A 60 1.16 4.73 11.59
CA GLU A 60 2.46 5.35 11.28
C GLU A 60 2.27 6.46 10.25
N ASN A 61 2.95 7.59 10.46
CA ASN A 61 2.95 8.69 9.51
C ASN A 61 4.00 8.46 8.43
N LEU A 62 3.63 8.83 7.21
CA LEU A 62 4.45 8.73 6.01
C LEU A 62 4.34 10.04 5.24
N THR A 63 5.45 10.49 4.68
CA THR A 63 5.46 11.58 3.72
C THR A 63 5.93 11.07 2.38
N PHE A 64 5.27 11.53 1.33
CA PHE A 64 5.62 11.19 -0.04
C PHE A 64 5.88 12.47 -0.83
N ASP A 65 6.82 12.42 -1.77
CA ASP A 65 6.98 13.46 -2.77
C ASP A 65 5.74 13.52 -3.65
N ARG A 66 5.17 14.70 -3.84
CA ARG A 66 3.90 14.87 -4.56
C ARG A 66 4.02 14.66 -6.07
N ARG A 67 5.22 14.78 -6.62
CA ARG A 67 5.49 14.66 -8.06
C ARG A 67 5.85 13.24 -8.43
N THR A 68 6.69 12.59 -7.64
CA THR A 68 7.19 11.23 -7.89
C THR A 68 6.43 10.17 -7.08
N GLY A 69 5.69 10.54 -6.05
CA GLY A 69 5.02 9.60 -5.15
C GLY A 69 5.98 8.72 -4.37
N GLU A 70 7.29 9.03 -4.35
CA GLU A 70 8.28 8.29 -3.58
C GLU A 70 8.20 8.67 -2.10
N ILE A 71 8.46 7.72 -1.20
CA ILE A 71 8.52 7.97 0.23
C ILE A 71 9.70 8.91 0.51
N SER A 72 9.39 10.13 0.94
CA SER A 72 10.36 11.16 1.31
C SER A 72 10.69 11.14 2.81
N GLY A 73 9.83 10.53 3.63
CA GLY A 73 9.99 10.46 5.07
C GLY A 73 9.09 9.43 5.74
N SER A 74 9.62 8.76 6.76
CA SER A 74 8.90 7.76 7.54
C SER A 74 9.48 7.61 8.94
N ASP A 75 8.63 7.57 9.96
CA ASP A 75 9.02 7.25 11.34
C ASP A 75 9.55 5.80 11.48
N ALA A 76 9.13 4.90 10.59
CA ALA A 76 9.43 3.47 10.62
C ALA A 76 10.46 3.02 9.55
N GLY A 77 11.01 3.98 8.81
CA GLY A 77 12.08 3.76 7.83
C GLY A 77 11.64 3.01 6.57
N TYR A 78 10.37 3.14 6.15
CA TYR A 78 9.91 2.60 4.87
C TYR A 78 10.60 3.32 3.70
N ARG A 79 10.85 2.60 2.60
CA ARG A 79 11.36 3.14 1.33
C ARG A 79 10.55 2.56 0.19
N GLY A 80 10.18 3.36 -0.80
CA GLY A 80 9.39 2.90 -1.94
C GLY A 80 8.50 4.01 -2.47
N ALA A 81 7.39 3.66 -3.11
CA ALA A 81 6.54 4.64 -3.80
C ALA A 81 5.06 4.24 -3.85
N ILE A 82 4.21 5.23 -4.12
CA ILE A 82 2.79 5.05 -4.43
C ILE A 82 2.65 4.19 -5.69
N THR A 83 1.96 3.07 -5.58
CA THR A 83 1.76 2.09 -6.65
C THR A 83 0.34 2.11 -7.22
N SER A 84 -0.65 2.60 -6.48
CA SER A 84 -1.99 2.87 -7.01
C SER A 84 -2.69 3.98 -6.23
N ILE A 85 -3.52 4.76 -6.92
CA ILE A 85 -4.41 5.78 -6.34
C ILE A 85 -5.86 5.58 -6.79
N GLU A 86 -6.19 4.38 -7.27
CA GLU A 86 -7.53 4.09 -7.78
C GLU A 86 -8.59 4.26 -6.68
N PRO A 87 -9.66 5.04 -6.90
CA PRO A 87 -10.71 5.22 -5.93
C PRO A 87 -11.33 3.87 -5.52
N LEU A 88 -11.53 3.70 -4.22
CA LEU A 88 -12.26 2.54 -3.72
C LEU A 88 -13.76 2.69 -3.94
N PRO A 89 -14.50 1.58 -4.11
CA PRO A 89 -15.95 1.59 -3.99
C PRO A 89 -16.38 2.26 -2.68
N ALA A 90 -17.47 3.04 -2.72
CA ALA A 90 -17.89 3.90 -1.60
C ALA A 90 -18.01 3.14 -0.26
N ASP A 91 -18.53 1.91 -0.29
CA ASP A 91 -18.70 1.08 0.91
C ASP A 91 -17.35 0.65 1.52
N ASN A 92 -16.38 0.31 0.66
CA ASN A 92 -15.04 -0.08 1.07
C ASN A 92 -14.27 1.14 1.62
N HIS A 93 -14.39 2.29 0.93
CA HIS A 93 -13.82 3.55 1.40
C HIS A 93 -14.36 3.92 2.79
N ALA A 94 -15.68 3.95 2.96
CA ALA A 94 -16.32 4.27 4.24
C ALA A 94 -15.90 3.32 5.36
N THR A 95 -15.75 2.03 5.05
CA THR A 95 -15.26 1.02 6.00
C THR A 95 -13.84 1.32 6.47
N LEU A 96 -12.94 1.68 5.56
CA LEU A 96 -11.55 2.03 5.91
C LEU A 96 -11.44 3.36 6.67
N ILE A 97 -12.26 4.35 6.35
CA ILE A 97 -12.35 5.60 7.14
C ILE A 97 -12.81 5.29 8.57
N GLY A 98 -13.81 4.42 8.72
CA GLY A 98 -14.27 3.95 10.03
C GLY A 98 -13.16 3.23 10.80
N LEU A 99 -12.44 2.32 10.12
CA LEU A 99 -11.31 1.59 10.68
C LEU A 99 -10.22 2.55 11.19
N ASP A 100 -9.79 3.48 10.35
CA ASP A 100 -8.79 4.49 10.70
C ASP A 100 -9.18 5.30 11.93
N ARG A 101 -10.42 5.82 11.95
CA ARG A 101 -10.92 6.62 13.05
C ARG A 101 -10.88 5.85 14.37
N ARG A 102 -11.25 4.56 14.34
CA ARG A 102 -11.20 3.72 15.54
C ARG A 102 -9.78 3.46 15.99
N TYR A 103 -8.86 3.10 15.08
CA TYR A 103 -7.46 2.86 15.45
C TYR A 103 -6.78 4.11 16.00
N ARG A 104 -7.18 5.30 15.53
CA ARG A 104 -6.70 6.58 16.05
C ARG A 104 -7.23 6.93 17.44
N LEU A 105 -8.50 6.64 17.72
CA LEU A 105 -9.19 7.08 18.95
C LEU A 105 -9.25 5.99 20.04
N ALA A 106 -9.01 4.73 19.69
CA ALA A 106 -9.08 3.63 20.62
C ALA A 106 -7.93 3.71 21.65
N SER A 107 -8.30 3.77 22.92
CA SER A 107 -7.46 3.21 23.98
C SER A 107 -7.27 1.72 23.67
N ARG A 108 -6.03 1.22 23.79
CA ARG A 108 -5.62 -0.18 23.46
C ARG A 108 -6.33 -1.21 24.35
N SER A 109 -7.63 -1.38 24.19
CA SER A 109 -8.44 -2.44 24.77
C SER A 109 -8.63 -3.54 23.74
N THR A 110 -8.72 -4.79 24.21
CA THR A 110 -8.74 -5.99 23.37
C THR A 110 -9.95 -6.09 22.44
N ASP A 111 -11.02 -5.37 22.72
CA ASP A 111 -12.23 -5.36 21.87
C ASP A 111 -12.18 -4.27 20.80
N ASN A 112 -11.44 -3.18 21.02
CA ASN A 112 -11.24 -2.13 20.02
C ASN A 112 -10.25 -2.50 18.91
N THR A 113 -9.47 -3.57 19.10
CA THR A 113 -8.51 -4.08 18.11
C THR A 113 -9.08 -5.19 17.23
N LYS A 114 -10.29 -5.67 17.49
CA LYS A 114 -10.91 -6.74 16.69
C LYS A 114 -11.52 -6.15 15.43
N LEU A 115 -11.13 -6.72 14.29
CA LEU A 115 -11.72 -6.38 13.00
C LEU A 115 -13.13 -6.97 12.89
N THR A 116 -14.07 -6.14 12.43
CA THR A 116 -15.40 -6.59 12.01
C THR A 116 -15.29 -7.42 10.72
N GLN A 117 -16.35 -8.16 10.38
CA GLN A 117 -16.34 -8.94 9.14
C GLN A 117 -16.19 -8.04 7.91
N ALA A 118 -16.91 -6.91 7.87
CA ALA A 118 -16.82 -5.94 6.78
C ALA A 118 -15.40 -5.38 6.61
N GLU A 119 -14.66 -5.12 7.70
CA GLU A 119 -13.27 -4.67 7.63
C GLU A 119 -12.34 -5.76 7.10
N LYS A 120 -12.53 -7.01 7.52
CA LYS A 120 -11.74 -8.13 6.99
C LYS A 120 -11.98 -8.29 5.50
N ASP A 121 -13.24 -8.29 5.08
CA ASP A 121 -13.62 -8.44 3.67
C ASP A 121 -13.04 -7.27 2.84
N THR A 122 -13.11 -6.05 3.39
CA THR A 122 -12.50 -4.87 2.75
C THR A 122 -10.98 -5.03 2.64
N LEU A 123 -10.28 -5.41 3.72
CA LEU A 123 -8.82 -5.58 3.71
C LEU A 123 -8.37 -6.69 2.77
N LEU A 124 -9.17 -7.75 2.60
CA LEU A 124 -8.92 -8.82 1.63
C LEU A 124 -9.18 -8.39 0.18
N PHE A 125 -10.06 -7.41 -0.04
CA PHE A 125 -10.35 -6.86 -1.36
C PHE A 125 -9.24 -5.94 -1.89
N LEU A 126 -8.56 -5.19 -1.02
CA LEU A 126 -7.61 -4.13 -1.43
C LEU A 126 -6.48 -4.59 -2.36
N PRO A 127 -5.75 -5.70 -2.08
CA PRO A 127 -4.61 -6.06 -2.91
C PRO A 127 -5.00 -6.24 -4.38
N GLY A 128 -6.03 -7.05 -4.66
CA GLY A 128 -6.49 -7.29 -6.02
C GLY A 128 -7.04 -6.05 -6.72
N HIS A 129 -7.71 -5.15 -5.99
CA HIS A 129 -8.21 -3.89 -6.55
C HIS A 129 -7.08 -2.98 -7.01
N TYR A 130 -6.09 -2.74 -6.14
CA TYR A 130 -4.99 -1.83 -6.45
C TYR A 130 -3.97 -2.42 -7.42
N GLU A 131 -3.70 -3.72 -7.36
CA GLU A 131 -2.84 -4.42 -8.33
C GLU A 131 -3.41 -4.35 -9.75
N SER A 132 -4.74 -4.36 -9.90
CA SER A 132 -5.40 -4.25 -11.20
C SER A 132 -5.41 -2.81 -11.76
N HIS A 133 -5.05 -1.80 -10.97
CA HIS A 133 -5.12 -0.39 -11.35
C HIS A 133 -3.86 0.39 -10.93
N PRO A 134 -2.67 0.05 -11.44
CA PRO A 134 -1.44 0.71 -11.05
C PRO A 134 -1.38 2.17 -11.54
N ILE A 135 -0.63 3.02 -10.81
CA ILE A 135 -0.39 4.40 -11.21
C ILE A 135 0.72 4.54 -12.27
N ASP A 136 1.62 3.56 -12.35
CA ASP A 136 2.72 3.47 -13.33
C ASP A 136 2.65 2.15 -14.11
N GLU A 137 3.34 2.07 -15.26
CA GLU A 137 3.79 0.80 -15.85
C GLU A 137 4.93 0.13 -15.04
N ARG A 138 5.25 0.64 -13.85
CA ARG A 138 6.26 0.04 -12.97
C ARG A 138 5.74 -1.32 -12.53
N THR A 139 6.34 -2.36 -13.08
CA THR A 139 6.37 -3.71 -12.55
C THR A 139 6.49 -3.65 -11.02
N PRO A 140 5.51 -4.18 -10.26
CA PRO A 140 5.50 -4.14 -8.79
C PRO A 140 6.76 -4.80 -8.21
N ALA A 141 7.16 -4.40 -6.99
CA ALA A 141 8.43 -4.84 -6.39
C ALA A 141 8.54 -6.37 -6.27
N TYR A 142 7.41 -7.09 -6.10
CA TYR A 142 7.39 -8.56 -6.05
C TYR A 142 7.83 -9.25 -7.37
N GLU A 143 7.72 -8.55 -8.50
CA GLU A 143 8.21 -9.02 -9.80
C GLU A 143 9.67 -8.58 -10.07
N ARG A 144 10.20 -7.63 -9.28
CA ARG A 144 11.61 -7.20 -9.33
C ARG A 144 12.52 -7.97 -8.40
N SER A 145 11.97 -8.58 -7.35
CA SER A 145 12.64 -9.70 -6.74
C SER A 145 12.71 -10.79 -7.80
N GLU A 146 13.93 -11.19 -8.22
CA GLU A 146 14.07 -12.56 -8.73
C GLU A 146 13.28 -13.46 -7.80
N PRO A 147 12.51 -14.45 -8.30
CA PRO A 147 11.87 -15.39 -7.44
C PRO A 147 12.97 -16.01 -6.59
N THR A 148 13.16 -15.50 -5.38
CA THR A 148 13.82 -16.20 -4.29
C THR A 148 12.80 -17.20 -3.77
N THR A 149 12.18 -17.90 -4.73
CA THR A 149 11.51 -19.15 -4.52
C THR A 149 12.68 -20.06 -4.21
N SER A 150 12.92 -20.23 -2.91
CA SER A 150 13.82 -21.22 -2.32
C SER A 150 13.62 -22.63 -2.86
N VAL A 151 12.71 -22.91 -3.81
CA VAL A 151 12.57 -24.20 -4.47
C VAL A 151 13.83 -24.55 -5.27
N ASP A 152 14.50 -23.62 -5.95
CA ASP A 152 15.77 -23.92 -6.64
C ASP A 152 16.95 -24.13 -5.67
N LEU A 153 16.96 -23.43 -4.53
CA LEU A 153 17.95 -23.65 -3.48
C LEU A 153 17.70 -24.98 -2.74
N ILE A 154 16.42 -25.32 -2.51
CA ILE A 154 15.98 -26.57 -1.90
C ILE A 154 16.29 -27.74 -2.85
N LEU A 155 15.98 -27.64 -4.15
CA LEU A 155 16.29 -28.65 -5.15
C LEU A 155 17.81 -28.84 -5.32
N LYS A 156 18.59 -27.75 -5.38
CA LYS A 156 20.06 -27.85 -5.38
C LYS A 156 20.61 -28.53 -4.12
N THR A 157 19.99 -28.29 -2.95
CA THR A 157 20.38 -28.95 -1.69
C THR A 157 20.05 -30.45 -1.68
N PHE A 158 19.03 -30.88 -2.43
CA PHE A 158 18.72 -32.31 -2.62
C PHE A 158 19.55 -32.98 -3.71
N GLU A 159 20.02 -32.25 -4.73
CA GLU A 159 20.86 -32.77 -5.81
C GLU A 159 22.35 -32.89 -5.43
N THR A 160 22.87 -31.98 -4.61
CA THR A 160 24.22 -32.11 -4.03
C THR A 160 24.16 -33.01 -2.82
N GLY A 161 24.15 -34.32 -3.06
CA GLY A 161 24.08 -35.36 -2.05
C GLY A 161 25.01 -35.12 -0.86
N PHE A 162 24.53 -35.52 0.32
CA PHE A 162 25.32 -35.76 1.52
C PHE A 162 26.57 -36.59 1.17
N SER A 163 27.71 -35.92 0.98
CA SER A 163 29.01 -36.57 1.13
C SER A 163 29.45 -36.32 2.56
N GLN A 164 29.25 -37.32 3.41
CA GLN A 164 29.91 -37.36 4.71
C GLN A 164 31.43 -37.27 4.50
N PRO A 165 32.17 -36.52 5.32
CA PRO A 165 33.62 -36.68 5.38
C PRO A 165 33.92 -38.00 6.09
N ASP A 166 34.52 -38.94 5.35
CA ASP A 166 35.14 -40.13 5.92
C ASP A 166 36.27 -39.73 6.88
N ARG A 167 36.35 -40.50 7.97
CA ARG A 167 37.35 -40.40 9.04
C ARG A 167 38.54 -41.30 8.76
#